data_AF-A0A0N1NFR5-F1
#
_entry.id   AF-A0A0N1NFR5-F1
#
_cell.length_a   1.000
_cell.length_b   1.000
_cell.length_c   1.000
_cell.angle_alpha   90.00
_cell.angle_beta   90.00
_cell.angle_gamma   90.00
#
_symmetry.space_group_name_H-M   'P 1'
#
loop_
_entity.id
_entity.type
_entity.pdbx_description
1 polymer ?
#
loop_
_entity_poly.entity_id
_entity_poly.type
_entity_poly.pdbx_seq_one_letter_code
_entity_poly.pdbx_strand_id
1 'polypeptide(L)'
;MSIHLHLRAVAESEIRDDHSWLAAFMSEAWDNHPDEYAAGIADSIEKVFNSVNDLYAAADVPDADADKPWTLPIYGGRPVAHSADADPSNPPLMILEPPGVSQAADFLATVSFDELWNIVGAKLGGWIGEEAQIRQEFLDIHQDLQAFYGRAASAGHAVVKAVWA
;
A
#
# COMPACT_ATOMS: atom_id res chain seq x y z
N MET A 1 18.08 -6.87 7.65
CA MET A 1 17.22 -5.70 7.66
C MET A 1 16.49 -5.70 6.33
N SER A 2 15.17 -5.86 6.39
CA SER A 2 14.29 -5.94 5.22
C SER A 2 13.50 -4.65 5.17
N ILE A 3 13.26 -4.14 3.96
CA ILE A 3 12.42 -2.96 3.76
C ILE A 3 10.94 -3.38 3.65
N HIS A 4 10.06 -2.72 4.38
CA HIS A 4 8.62 -3.02 4.41
C HIS A 4 7.81 -1.77 4.09
N LEU A 5 6.78 -1.92 3.26
CA LEU A 5 5.67 -0.98 3.22
C LEU A 5 4.61 -1.46 4.20
N HIS A 6 4.34 -0.70 5.25
CA HIS A 6 3.29 -0.94 6.23
C HIS A 6 2.11 -0.02 5.95
N LEU A 7 0.90 -0.57 5.89
CA LEU A 7 -0.36 0.14 5.72
C LEU A 7 -1.23 -0.05 6.95
N ARG A 8 -1.86 1.01 7.43
CA ARG A 8 -2.82 0.95 8.54
C ARG A 8 -4.04 1.82 8.27
N ALA A 9 -5.22 1.20 8.34
CA ALA A 9 -6.49 1.87 8.23
C ALA A 9 -6.89 2.50 9.58
N VAL A 10 -7.34 3.75 9.55
CA VAL A 10 -7.66 4.53 10.76
C VAL A 10 -8.75 5.55 10.47
N ALA A 11 -9.62 5.83 11.44
CA ALA A 11 -10.62 6.88 11.29
C ALA A 11 -9.92 8.25 11.17
N GLU A 12 -10.36 9.10 10.24
CA GLU A 12 -9.74 10.41 9.99
C GLU A 12 -9.66 11.29 11.26
N SER A 13 -10.67 11.20 12.12
CA SER A 13 -10.70 11.92 13.41
C SER A 13 -9.64 11.50 14.42
N GLU A 14 -9.02 10.33 14.24
CA GLU A 14 -7.97 9.80 15.11
C GLU A 14 -6.57 10.15 14.61
N ILE A 15 -6.45 10.65 13.38
CA ILE A 15 -5.19 11.04 12.76
C ILE A 15 -4.77 12.42 13.24
N ARG A 16 -3.49 12.55 13.58
CA ARG A 16 -2.84 13.86 13.71
C ARG A 16 -1.88 14.02 12.54
N ASP A 17 -2.00 15.13 11.83
CA ASP A 17 -1.09 15.48 10.73
C ASP A 17 0.25 16.00 11.27
N ASP A 18 0.89 15.17 12.09
CA ASP A 18 2.17 15.42 12.74
C ASP A 18 3.04 14.18 12.54
N HIS A 19 4.22 14.38 11.95
CA HIS A 19 5.09 13.28 11.53
C HIS A 19 5.58 12.44 12.71
N SER A 20 5.98 13.07 13.81
CA SER A 20 6.49 12.34 14.99
C SER A 20 5.40 11.53 15.69
N TRP A 21 4.19 12.08 15.78
CA TRP A 21 3.03 11.35 16.28
C TRP A 21 2.69 10.16 15.38
N LEU A 22 2.67 10.34 14.06
CA LEU A 22 2.39 9.25 13.11
C LEU A 22 3.47 8.18 13.09
N ALA A 23 4.74 8.56 13.24
CA ALA A 23 5.85 7.62 13.32
C ALA A 23 5.70 6.72 14.56
N ALA A 24 5.39 7.31 15.73
CA ALA A 24 5.13 6.56 16.95
C ALA A 24 3.88 5.66 16.83
N PHE A 25 2.79 6.20 16.27
CA PHE A 25 1.55 5.47 16.02
C PHE A 25 1.77 4.27 15.08
N MET A 26 2.50 4.46 13.98
CA MET A 26 2.81 3.38 13.04
C MET A 26 3.82 2.38 13.61
N SER A 27 4.72 2.82 14.49
CA SER A 27 5.65 1.91 15.19
C SER A 27 4.92 1.00 16.17
N GLU A 28 3.99 1.54 16.97
CA GLU A 28 3.18 0.73 17.89
C GLU A 28 2.33 -0.29 17.13
N ALA A 29 1.72 0.15 16.01
CA ALA A 29 1.00 -0.73 15.11
C ALA A 29 1.89 -1.81 14.49
N TRP A 30 3.16 -1.49 14.17
CA TRP A 30 4.12 -2.46 13.67
C TRP A 30 4.46 -3.53 14.70
N ASP A 31 4.62 -3.15 15.97
CA ASP A 31 4.83 -4.09 17.07
C ASP A 31 3.62 -5.01 17.29
N ASN A 32 2.41 -4.53 16.96
CA ASN A 32 1.15 -5.26 17.05
C ASN A 32 0.65 -5.83 15.69
N HIS A 33 1.50 -5.83 14.65
CA HIS A 33 1.09 -6.13 13.28
C HIS A 33 0.34 -7.46 13.11
N PRO A 34 0.71 -8.58 13.75
CA PRO A 34 -0.03 -9.84 13.59
C PRO A 34 -1.51 -9.73 13.99
N ASP A 35 -1.81 -9.04 15.08
CA ASP A 35 -3.18 -8.88 15.58
C ASP A 35 -3.95 -7.88 14.72
N GLU A 36 -3.28 -6.82 14.24
CA GLU A 36 -3.90 -5.82 13.36
C GLU A 36 -4.17 -6.34 11.95
N TYR A 37 -3.27 -7.15 11.40
CA TYR A 37 -3.46 -7.87 10.15
C TYR A 37 -4.63 -8.86 10.28
N ALA A 38 -4.69 -9.64 11.37
CA ALA A 38 -5.80 -10.54 11.63
C ALA A 38 -7.15 -9.81 11.79
N ALA A 39 -7.14 -8.60 12.35
CA ALA A 39 -8.32 -7.73 12.42
C ALA A 39 -8.66 -7.04 11.08
N GLY A 40 -7.78 -7.14 10.08
CA GLY A 40 -7.95 -6.56 8.75
C GLY A 40 -7.80 -5.05 8.71
N ILE A 41 -7.14 -4.45 9.72
CA ILE A 41 -6.88 -3.01 9.83
C ILE A 41 -5.45 -2.63 9.48
N ALA A 42 -4.55 -3.61 9.33
CA ALA A 42 -3.20 -3.41 8.83
C ALA A 42 -2.85 -4.42 7.74
N ASP A 43 -1.87 -4.06 6.91
CA ASP A 43 -1.27 -4.92 5.90
C ASP A 43 0.20 -4.51 5.69
N SER A 44 1.05 -5.41 5.20
CA SER A 44 2.41 -5.05 4.84
C SER A 44 3.00 -5.89 3.71
N ILE A 45 3.87 -5.24 2.93
CA ILE A 45 4.57 -5.86 1.81
C ILE A 45 6.07 -5.76 2.06
N GLU A 46 6.71 -6.91 2.21
CA GLU A 46 8.17 -7.01 2.34
C GLU A 46 8.84 -6.95 0.96
N LYS A 47 9.80 -6.02 0.77
CA LYS A 47 10.73 -5.89 -0.38
C LYS A 47 10.13 -5.63 -1.76
N VAL A 48 8.97 -6.19 -2.10
CA VAL A 48 8.45 -6.24 -3.47
C VAL A 48 7.42 -5.15 -3.77
N PHE A 49 7.13 -4.24 -2.83
CA PHE A 49 6.11 -3.20 -3.03
C PHE A 49 6.38 -2.30 -4.25
N ASN A 50 7.64 -2.05 -4.61
CA ASN A 50 7.99 -1.36 -5.86
C ASN A 50 7.53 -2.16 -7.09
N SER A 51 7.75 -3.47 -7.08
CA SER A 51 7.33 -4.37 -8.17
C SER A 51 5.82 -4.55 -8.22
N VAL A 52 5.13 -4.51 -7.08
CA VAL A 52 3.66 -4.50 -7.00
C VAL A 52 3.11 -3.20 -7.62
N ASN A 53 3.77 -2.07 -7.40
CA ASN A 53 3.43 -0.83 -8.10
C ASN A 53 3.63 -0.95 -9.61
N ASP A 54 4.73 -1.56 -10.07
CA ASP A 54 4.96 -1.85 -11.49
C ASP A 54 3.87 -2.78 -12.09
N LEU A 55 3.36 -3.73 -11.30
CA LEU A 55 2.22 -4.57 -11.69
C LEU A 55 0.96 -3.71 -11.91
N TYR A 56 0.61 -2.83 -10.97
CA TYR A 56 -0.56 -1.96 -11.11
C TYR A 56 -0.39 -0.91 -12.21
N ALA A 57 0.83 -0.44 -12.45
CA ALA A 57 1.14 0.45 -13.57
C ALA A 57 0.83 -0.16 -14.94
N ALA A 58 0.74 -1.49 -15.05
CA ALA A 58 0.32 -2.15 -16.29
C ALA A 58 -1.14 -1.82 -16.69
N ALA A 59 -1.94 -1.29 -15.75
CA ALA A 59 -3.28 -0.78 -16.02
C ALA A 59 -3.30 0.64 -16.62
N ASP A 60 -2.14 1.31 -16.75
CA ASP A 60 -2.06 2.67 -17.28
C ASP A 60 -2.43 2.70 -18.77
N VAL A 61 -3.64 3.18 -19.10
CA VAL A 61 -4.11 3.33 -20.47
C VAL A 61 -3.84 4.77 -20.94
N PRO A 62 -3.11 5.01 -22.05
CA PRO A 62 -2.65 6.34 -22.47
C PRO A 62 -3.70 7.42 -22.79
N ASP A 63 -5.00 7.16 -22.66
CA ASP A 63 -6.09 8.04 -23.11
C ASP A 63 -7.20 8.25 -22.06
N ALA A 64 -6.98 7.81 -20.82
CA ALA A 64 -7.91 8.08 -19.73
C ALA A 64 -7.53 9.40 -19.04
N ASP A 65 -8.31 10.46 -19.29
CA ASP A 65 -8.25 11.78 -18.65
C ASP A 65 -8.62 11.76 -17.14
N ALA A 66 -8.46 10.60 -16.49
CA ALA A 66 -8.78 10.36 -15.09
C ALA A 66 -7.49 10.32 -14.25
N ASP A 67 -7.58 10.82 -13.02
CA ASP A 67 -6.59 10.57 -11.97
C ASP A 67 -6.16 9.10 -12.00
N LYS A 68 -4.86 8.81 -12.02
CA LYS A 68 -4.32 7.44 -12.20
C LYS A 68 -4.54 6.59 -10.94
N PRO A 69 -5.64 5.81 -10.83
CA PRO A 69 -6.02 5.19 -9.56
C PRO A 69 -5.06 4.07 -9.16
N TRP A 70 -4.37 3.49 -10.14
CA TRP A 70 -3.33 2.47 -9.95
C TRP A 70 -2.15 2.94 -9.09
N THR A 71 -1.92 4.26 -9.00
CA THR A 71 -0.86 4.83 -8.15
C THR A 71 -1.23 4.80 -6.66
N LEU A 72 -2.53 4.72 -6.35
CA LEU A 72 -3.05 4.91 -5.00
C LEU A 72 -2.70 3.78 -4.01
N PRO A 73 -2.75 2.48 -4.37
CA PRO A 73 -2.51 1.40 -3.41
C PRO A 73 -1.12 1.44 -2.77
N ILE A 74 -0.08 1.72 -3.56
CA ILE A 74 1.31 1.71 -3.07
C ILE A 74 1.75 3.12 -2.67
N TYR A 75 1.91 4.04 -3.61
CA TYR A 75 2.53 5.36 -3.34
C TYR A 75 1.56 6.53 -3.20
N GLY A 76 0.29 6.37 -3.54
CA GLY A 76 -0.64 7.50 -3.47
C GLY A 76 -0.94 7.94 -2.03
N GLY A 77 -1.43 9.17 -1.94
CA GLY A 77 -1.61 9.90 -0.70
C GLY A 77 -0.74 11.15 -0.67
N ARG A 78 -0.94 12.00 0.34
CA ARG A 78 -0.07 13.16 0.58
C ARG A 78 1.10 12.74 1.47
N PRO A 79 2.34 13.18 1.17
CA PRO A 79 3.46 12.99 2.07
C PRO A 79 3.26 13.81 3.35
N VAL A 80 3.66 13.23 4.49
CA VAL A 80 3.72 13.94 5.77
C VAL A 80 5.13 14.50 5.93
N ALA A 81 5.23 15.83 5.96
CA ALA A 81 6.53 16.50 6.07
C ALA A 81 7.18 16.22 7.43
N HIS A 82 8.48 15.95 7.41
CA HIS A 82 9.28 15.94 8.63
C HIS A 82 9.30 17.35 9.24
N SER A 83 9.21 17.45 10.56
CA SER A 83 9.52 18.70 11.25
C SER A 83 11.01 18.99 11.16
N ALA A 84 11.41 20.26 11.35
CA ALA A 84 12.81 20.68 11.26
C ALA A 84 13.72 19.97 12.27
N ASP A 85 13.17 19.51 13.39
CA ASP A 85 13.87 18.80 14.47
C ASP A 85 13.60 17.29 14.46
N ALA A 86 12.97 16.75 13.40
CA ALA A 86 12.61 15.34 13.32
C ALA A 86 13.85 14.42 13.29
N ASP A 87 13.75 13.28 13.96
CA ASP A 87 14.76 12.23 13.91
C ASP A 87 14.92 11.73 12.45
N PRO A 88 16.13 11.80 11.86
CA PRO A 88 16.37 11.33 10.49
C PRO A 88 16.21 9.80 10.30
N SER A 89 16.07 9.05 11.40
CA SER A 89 15.72 7.63 11.36
C SER A 89 14.21 7.37 11.23
N ASN A 90 13.36 8.39 11.37
CA ASN A 90 11.93 8.22 11.19
C ASN A 90 11.57 7.86 9.74
N PRO A 91 10.53 7.03 9.53
CA PRO A 91 10.17 6.54 8.21
C PRO A 91 9.56 7.65 7.34
N PRO A 92 9.68 7.52 6.00
CA PRO A 92 8.75 8.18 5.09
C PRO A 92 7.31 7.79 5.40
N LEU A 93 6.43 8.80 5.51
CA LEU A 93 5.02 8.63 5.84
C LEU A 93 4.11 9.28 4.79
N MET A 94 3.02 8.58 4.46
CA MET A 94 1.96 9.08 3.57
C MET A 94 0.60 8.91 4.24
N ILE A 95 -0.32 9.84 3.97
CA ILE A 95 -1.73 9.71 4.32
C ILE A 95 -2.55 9.67 3.04
N LEU A 96 -3.29 8.59 2.84
CA LEU A 96 -4.31 8.48 1.80
C LEU A 96 -5.68 8.71 2.44
N GLU A 97 -6.32 9.82 2.06
CA GLU A 97 -7.63 10.22 2.59
C GLU A 97 -8.76 9.27 2.16
N PRO A 98 -9.89 9.23 2.89
CA PRO A 98 -10.99 8.30 2.60
C PRO A 98 -11.48 8.27 1.13
N PRO A 99 -11.56 9.41 0.39
CA PRO A 99 -11.88 9.37 -1.04
C PRO A 99 -10.83 8.61 -1.86
N GLY A 100 -9.54 8.79 -1.56
CA GLY A 100 -8.45 8.08 -2.21
C GLY A 100 -8.42 6.59 -1.83
N VAL A 101 -8.77 6.25 -0.59
CA VAL A 101 -8.94 4.85 -0.14
C VAL A 101 -10.06 4.17 -0.93
N SER A 102 -11.17 4.87 -1.13
CA SER A 102 -12.30 4.36 -1.92
C SER A 102 -11.90 4.14 -3.38
N GLN A 103 -11.20 5.09 -4.00
CA GLN A 103 -10.67 4.94 -5.36
C GLN A 103 -9.66 3.78 -5.49
N ALA A 104 -8.79 3.59 -4.49
CA ALA A 104 -7.86 2.47 -4.45
C ALA A 104 -8.60 1.13 -4.33
N ALA A 105 -9.62 1.05 -3.49
CA ALA A 105 -10.47 -0.13 -3.33
C ALA A 105 -11.20 -0.47 -4.63
N ASP A 106 -11.81 0.52 -5.29
CA ASP A 106 -12.50 0.34 -6.57
C ASP A 106 -11.54 -0.12 -7.68
N PHE A 107 -10.34 0.46 -7.74
CA PHE A 107 -9.30 0.01 -8.68
C PHE A 107 -8.92 -1.46 -8.44
N LEU A 108 -8.59 -1.82 -7.20
CA LEU A 108 -8.19 -3.18 -6.85
C LEU A 108 -9.32 -4.20 -7.07
N ALA A 109 -10.58 -3.79 -6.91
CA ALA A 109 -11.73 -4.65 -7.13
C ALA A 109 -12.07 -4.87 -8.62
N THR A 110 -11.64 -3.96 -9.50
CA THR A 110 -12.01 -3.97 -10.93
C THR A 110 -10.91 -4.51 -11.84
N VAL A 111 -9.65 -4.37 -11.43
CA VAL A 111 -8.51 -4.81 -12.24
C VAL A 111 -8.36 -6.34 -12.22
N SER A 112 -8.04 -6.93 -13.36
CA SER A 112 -7.76 -8.36 -13.46
C SER A 112 -6.27 -8.62 -13.19
N PHE A 113 -5.97 -9.34 -12.11
CA PHE A 113 -4.60 -9.77 -11.81
C PHE A 113 -3.95 -10.52 -12.99
N ASP A 114 -4.71 -11.41 -13.64
CA ASP A 114 -4.22 -12.20 -14.77
C ASP A 114 -3.85 -11.32 -15.97
N GLU A 115 -4.64 -10.29 -16.25
CA GLU A 115 -4.33 -9.35 -17.33
C GLU A 115 -3.08 -8.53 -17.01
N LEU A 116 -2.96 -8.00 -15.78
CA LEU A 116 -1.75 -7.28 -15.36
C LEU A 116 -0.51 -8.18 -15.43
N TRP A 117 -0.61 -9.40 -14.89
CA TRP A 117 0.48 -10.37 -14.90
C TRP A 117 0.89 -10.75 -16.32
N ASN A 118 -0.05 -10.91 -17.25
CA ASN A 118 0.29 -11.21 -18.65
C ASN A 118 1.09 -10.09 -19.33
N ILE A 119 0.92 -8.83 -18.90
CA ILE A 119 1.65 -7.68 -19.47
C ILE A 119 3.08 -7.60 -18.92
N VAL A 120 3.25 -7.72 -17.61
CA VAL A 120 4.55 -7.45 -16.94
C VAL A 120 5.22 -8.66 -16.28
N GLY A 121 4.54 -9.80 -16.19
CA GLY A 121 4.97 -11.00 -15.46
C GLY A 121 6.31 -11.53 -15.94
N ALA A 122 6.59 -11.51 -17.25
CA ALA A 122 7.90 -11.91 -17.79
C ALA A 122 9.05 -11.00 -17.33
N LYS A 123 8.78 -9.70 -17.11
CA LYS A 123 9.77 -8.73 -16.58
C LYS A 123 9.97 -8.92 -15.07
N LEU A 124 8.89 -9.24 -14.35
CA LEU A 124 8.90 -9.43 -12.90
C LEU A 124 9.48 -10.79 -12.48
N GLY A 125 9.18 -11.86 -13.23
CA GLY A 125 9.64 -13.23 -13.00
C GLY A 125 11.10 -13.49 -13.38
N GLY A 126 11.80 -12.51 -13.99
CA GLY A 126 13.23 -12.61 -14.33
C GLY A 126 14.17 -12.64 -13.12
N TRP A 127 13.65 -12.47 -11.90
CA TRP A 127 14.38 -12.56 -10.64
C TRP A 127 14.42 -14.00 -10.13
N ILE A 128 15.55 -14.70 -10.36
CA ILE A 128 16.04 -15.92 -9.66
C ILE A 128 14.96 -16.67 -8.85
N GLY A 129 14.00 -17.31 -9.51
CA GLY A 129 12.90 -18.03 -8.87
C GLY A 129 12.03 -18.75 -9.89
N GLU A 130 11.15 -19.64 -9.42
CA GLU A 130 10.14 -20.24 -10.28
C GLU A 130 9.02 -19.23 -10.54
N GLU A 131 8.75 -18.89 -11.79
CA GLU A 131 7.75 -17.90 -12.19
C GLU A 131 6.37 -18.14 -11.53
N ALA A 132 5.99 -19.40 -11.36
CA ALA A 132 4.75 -19.79 -10.69
C ALA A 132 4.72 -19.36 -9.22
N GLN A 133 5.85 -19.47 -8.50
CA GLN A 133 5.96 -19.05 -7.11
C GLN A 133 5.88 -17.52 -6.99
N ILE A 134 6.58 -16.80 -7.86
CA ILE A 134 6.56 -15.33 -7.88
C ILE A 134 5.15 -14.83 -8.24
N ARG A 135 4.50 -15.46 -9.23
CA ARG A 135 3.11 -15.15 -9.56
C ARG A 135 2.18 -15.36 -8.37
N GLN A 136 2.37 -16.44 -7.61
CA GLN A 136 1.55 -16.72 -6.44
C GLN A 136 1.75 -15.66 -5.34
N GLU A 137 3.00 -15.28 -5.05
CA GLU A 137 3.30 -14.20 -4.08
C GLU A 137 2.60 -12.89 -4.46
N PHE A 138 2.66 -12.49 -5.72
CA PHE A 138 1.99 -11.26 -6.19
C PHE A 138 0.47 -11.37 -6.16
N LEU A 139 -0.09 -12.56 -6.42
CA LEU A 139 -1.52 -12.82 -6.33
C LEU A 139 -1.99 -12.70 -4.87
N ASP A 140 -1.26 -13.31 -3.93
CA ASP A 140 -1.56 -13.24 -2.50
C ASP A 140 -1.52 -11.78 -2.03
N ILE A 141 -0.48 -11.02 -2.39
CA ILE A 141 -0.38 -9.59 -2.07
C ILE A 141 -1.56 -8.80 -2.67
N HIS A 142 -1.95 -9.08 -3.92
CA HIS A 142 -3.07 -8.37 -4.54
C HIS A 142 -4.39 -8.67 -3.82
N GLN A 143 -4.62 -9.91 -3.42
CA GLN A 143 -5.82 -10.31 -2.67
C GLN A 143 -5.87 -9.68 -1.28
N ASP A 144 -4.72 -9.64 -0.58
CA ASP A 144 -4.59 -9.00 0.72
C ASP A 144 -4.87 -7.50 0.63
N LEU A 145 -4.25 -6.80 -0.32
CA LEU A 145 -4.51 -5.39 -0.58
C LEU A 145 -5.97 -5.12 -0.96
N GLN A 146 -6.57 -5.96 -1.81
CA GLN A 146 -7.97 -5.83 -2.20
C GLN A 146 -8.89 -5.94 -0.97
N ALA A 147 -8.63 -6.91 -0.09
CA ALA A 147 -9.40 -7.12 1.12
C ALA A 147 -9.20 -5.97 2.14
N PHE A 148 -7.95 -5.53 2.33
CA PHE A 148 -7.58 -4.42 3.21
C PHE A 148 -8.25 -3.11 2.77
N TYR A 149 -8.05 -2.68 1.51
CA TYR A 149 -8.62 -1.45 0.99
C TYR A 149 -10.16 -1.51 0.93
N GLY A 150 -10.74 -2.67 0.59
CA GLY A 150 -12.19 -2.85 0.60
C GLY A 150 -12.80 -2.65 2.00
N ARG A 151 -12.15 -3.18 3.05
CA ARG A 151 -12.57 -2.96 4.45
C ARG A 151 -12.39 -1.50 4.87
N ALA A 152 -11.25 -0.89 4.57
CA ALA A 152 -10.96 0.50 4.91
C ALA A 152 -11.96 1.46 4.24
N ALA A 153 -12.26 1.26 2.95
CA ALA A 153 -13.25 2.04 2.22
C ALA A 153 -14.66 1.88 2.80
N SER A 154 -15.07 0.64 3.11
CA SER A 154 -16.38 0.37 3.73
C SER A 154 -16.56 1.05 5.10
N ALA A 155 -15.46 1.21 5.84
CA ALA A 155 -15.44 1.90 7.13
C ALA A 155 -15.30 3.43 7.01
N GLY A 156 -15.06 3.97 5.81
CA GLY A 156 -14.76 5.39 5.62
C GLY A 156 -13.44 5.83 6.26
N HIS A 157 -12.50 4.90 6.41
CA HIS A 157 -11.20 5.14 7.03
C HIS A 157 -10.20 5.73 6.03
N ALA A 158 -9.25 6.50 6.54
CA ALA A 158 -8.03 6.84 5.81
C ALA A 158 -7.00 5.70 5.97
N VAL A 159 -5.94 5.73 5.16
CA VAL A 159 -4.81 4.80 5.28
C VAL A 159 -3.52 5.58 5.50
N VAL A 160 -2.83 5.28 6.60
CA VAL A 160 -1.47 5.75 6.85
C VAL A 160 -0.50 4.70 6.33
N LYS A 161 0.56 5.15 5.64
CA LYS A 161 1.60 4.28 5.09
C LYS A 161 2.96 4.66 5.65
N ALA A 162 3.74 3.67 6.05
CA ALA A 162 5.11 3.84 6.54
C ALA A 162 6.07 2.92 5.79
N VAL A 163 7.28 3.41 5.52
CA VAL A 163 8.36 2.59 4.96
C VAL A 163 9.42 2.31 6.03
N TRP A 164 9.50 1.07 6.48
CA TRP A 164 10.49 0.61 7.47
C TRP A 164 11.69 -0.03 6.78
N ALA A 165 12.91 0.15 7.33
CA ALA A 165 14.16 -0.40 6.78
C ALA A 165 14.98 -1.14 7.84
#